data_AF-A0A1I6R9I8-F1
#
_entry.id   AF-A0A1I6R9I8-F1
#
_cell.length_a   1.000
_cell.length_b   1.000
_cell.length_c   1.000
_cell.angle_alpha   90.00
_cell.angle_beta   90.00
_cell.angle_gamma   90.00
#
_symmetry.space_group_name_H-M   'P 1'
#
loop_
_entity.id
_entity.type
_entity.pdbx_description
1 polymer ?
#
loop_
_entity_poly.entity_id
_entity_poly.type
_entity_poly.pdbx_seq_one_letter_code
_entity_poly.pdbx_strand_id
1 'polypeptide(L)'
;MAEAQQFPPRGTIIGHRVTVVYTTLRGVRRVRTGTVLRWNARVIILRRAIRAARPRFAVIPTVNIIAVIHSEPEAPGGFPGAPAPAPAVEAD
;
A
#
# COMPACT_ATOMS: atom_id res chain seq x y z
N MET A 1 2.18 -8.37 -19.90
CA MET A 1 2.66 -9.10 -18.71
C MET A 1 2.37 -8.22 -17.51
N ALA A 2 1.39 -8.56 -16.67
CA ALA A 2 0.96 -7.74 -15.54
C ALA A 2 0.96 -8.61 -14.29
N GLU A 3 2.15 -8.83 -13.73
CA GLU A 3 2.31 -9.49 -12.43
C GLU A 3 2.63 -8.43 -11.38
N ALA A 4 1.64 -8.17 -10.54
CA ALA A 4 1.86 -7.75 -9.16
C ALA A 4 0.60 -8.11 -8.36
N GLN A 5 0.20 -9.39 -8.44
CA GLN A 5 -0.76 -9.93 -7.49
C GLN A 5 0.02 -10.32 -6.22
N GLN A 6 0.48 -9.30 -5.50
CA GLN A 6 1.08 -9.49 -4.19
C GLN A 6 -0.06 -9.69 -3.18
N PHE A 7 -0.54 -10.93 -3.08
CA PHE A 7 -1.22 -11.37 -1.86
C PHE A 7 -0.17 -11.44 -0.76
N PRO A 8 -0.26 -10.63 0.31
CA PRO A 8 0.68 -10.74 1.40
C PRO A 8 0.56 -12.13 2.05
N PRO A 9 1.63 -12.62 2.70
CA PRO A 9 1.54 -13.80 3.58
C PRO A 9 0.41 -13.58 4.59
N ARG A 10 -0.12 -14.66 5.17
CA ARG A 10 -1.29 -14.72 6.10
C ARG A 10 -1.19 -13.88 7.39
N GLY A 11 -0.40 -12.81 7.41
CA GLY A 11 -0.43 -11.73 8.39
C GLY A 11 -1.59 -10.78 8.11
N THR A 12 -2.31 -10.42 9.15
CA THR A 12 -3.43 -9.49 9.10
C THR A 12 -2.94 -8.10 8.66
N ILE A 13 -3.55 -7.52 7.63
CA ILE A 13 -3.20 -6.17 7.15
C ILE A 13 -3.78 -5.04 8.03
N ILE A 14 -4.62 -5.40 9.02
CA ILE A 14 -5.20 -4.46 9.98
C ILE A 14 -4.07 -3.86 10.82
N GLY A 15 -4.09 -2.53 11.00
CA GLY A 15 -3.02 -1.79 11.67
C GLY A 15 -1.90 -1.32 10.75
N HIS A 16 -1.80 -1.87 9.52
CA HIS A 16 -0.78 -1.46 8.56
C HIS A 16 -1.23 -0.26 7.72
N ARG A 17 -0.25 0.56 7.30
CA ARG A 17 -0.47 1.64 6.34
C ARG A 17 -0.48 1.04 4.94
N VAL A 18 -1.57 1.25 4.22
CA VAL A 18 -1.74 0.74 2.86
C VAL A 18 -2.19 1.85 1.92
N THR A 19 -1.92 1.65 0.64
CA THR A 19 -2.47 2.45 -0.45
C THR A 19 -3.44 1.58 -1.25
N VAL A 20 -4.71 1.98 -1.25
CA VAL A 20 -5.79 1.29 -1.95
C VAL A 20 -6.11 2.01 -3.24
N VAL A 21 -6.08 1.27 -4.34
CA VAL A 21 -6.57 1.70 -5.65
C VAL A 21 -7.96 1.11 -5.82
N TYR A 22 -8.96 1.94 -6.08
CA TYR A 22 -10.34 1.51 -6.21
C TYR A 22 -11.09 2.29 -7.28
N THR A 23 -12.16 1.71 -7.80
CA THR A 23 -13.13 2.39 -8.65
C THR A 23 -14.21 3.04 -7.80
N THR A 24 -14.62 4.25 -8.19
CA THR A 24 -15.83 4.86 -7.60
C THR A 24 -17.07 4.30 -8.28
N LEU A 25 -18.25 4.53 -7.69
CA LEU A 25 -19.54 4.18 -8.31
C LEU A 25 -19.74 4.81 -9.69
N ARG A 26 -19.02 5.89 -10.01
CA ARG A 26 -19.04 6.57 -11.32
C ARG A 26 -17.97 6.04 -12.29
N GLY A 27 -17.32 4.90 -11.98
CA GLY A 27 -16.27 4.30 -12.81
C GLY A 27 -14.89 4.98 -12.74
N VAL A 28 -14.75 6.10 -12.03
CA VAL A 28 -13.46 6.81 -11.91
C VAL A 28 -12.53 6.06 -10.96
N ARG A 29 -11.28 5.82 -11.39
CA ARG A 29 -10.21 5.25 -10.53
C ARG A 29 -9.72 6.28 -9.53
N ARG A 30 -9.60 5.89 -8.26
CA ARG A 30 -9.08 6.71 -7.17
C ARG A 30 -8.07 5.94 -6.34
N VAL A 31 -7.17 6.70 -5.73
CA VAL A 31 -6.14 6.18 -4.84
C VAL A 31 -6.33 6.79 -3.46
N ARG A 32 -6.26 5.95 -2.42
CA ARG A 32 -6.36 6.37 -1.03
C ARG A 32 -5.32 5.66 -0.18
N THR A 33 -4.57 6.45 0.57
CA THR A 33 -3.59 5.94 1.53
C THR A 33 -4.08 6.17 2.95
N GLY A 34 -3.95 5.16 3.81
CA GLY A 34 -4.30 5.23 5.22
C GLY A 34 -3.99 3.95 5.98
N THR A 35 -4.21 3.96 7.28
CA THR A 35 -4.06 2.78 8.13
C THR A 35 -5.31 1.93 8.08
N VAL A 36 -5.20 0.63 7.83
CA VAL A 36 -6.36 -0.27 7.82
C VAL A 36 -6.90 -0.43 9.24
N LEU A 37 -8.16 -0.07 9.45
CA LEU A 37 -8.88 -0.33 10.71
C LEU A 37 -9.70 -1.61 10.65
N ARG A 38 -10.23 -1.92 9.46
CA ARG A 38 -11.07 -3.09 9.24
C ARG A 38 -10.92 -3.55 7.81
N TRP A 39 -10.88 -4.85 7.64
CA TRP A 39 -10.96 -5.53 6.35
C TRP A 39 -11.94 -6.69 6.46
N ASN A 40 -12.92 -6.74 5.57
CA ASN A 40 -13.79 -7.90 5.41
C ASN A 40 -14.26 -8.03 3.96
N ALA A 41 -15.09 -9.03 3.68
CA ALA A 41 -15.62 -9.29 2.35
C ALA A 41 -16.44 -8.14 1.75
N ARG A 42 -16.95 -7.20 2.57
CA ARG A 42 -17.79 -6.08 2.12
C ARG A 42 -17.03 -4.78 1.97
N VAL A 43 -16.16 -4.45 2.92
CA VAL A 43 -15.48 -3.16 2.99
C VAL A 43 -14.06 -3.27 3.53
N ILE A 44 -13.22 -2.32 3.10
CA ILE A 44 -12.04 -1.87 3.83
C ILE A 44 -12.30 -0.49 4.43
N ILE A 45 -11.88 -0.29 5.68
CA ILE A 45 -11.94 0.99 6.37
C ILE A 45 -10.51 1.48 6.61
N LEU A 46 -10.20 2.67 6.09
CA LEU A 46 -8.91 3.33 6.26
C LEU A 46 -9.04 4.52 7.20
N ARG A 47 -8.15 4.64 8.19
CA ARG A 47 -7.92 5.87 8.95
C ARG A 47 -6.90 6.74 8.20
N ARG A 48 -7.31 7.95 7.80
CA ARG A 48 -6.42 8.90 7.14
C ARG A 48 -5.68 9.74 8.17
N ALA A 49 -4.36 9.78 8.09
CA ALA A 49 -3.56 10.79 8.77
C ALA A 49 -3.77 12.13 8.04
N ILE A 50 -4.44 13.09 8.69
CA ILE A 50 -4.54 14.47 8.21
C ILE A 50 -3.79 15.33 9.21
N ARG A 51 -3.03 16.30 8.68
CA ARG A 51 -2.15 17.25 9.40
C ARG A 51 -2.87 18.13 10.43
N ALA A 52 -4.19 18.02 10.61
CA ALA A 52 -4.95 18.87 11.53
C ALA A 52 -6.19 18.16 12.10
N ALA A 53 -6.14 17.91 13.42
CA ALA A 53 -7.23 17.82 14.40
C ALA A 53 -8.42 16.84 14.26
N ARG A 54 -8.71 16.20 13.11
CA ARG A 54 -9.79 15.18 13.06
C ARG A 54 -9.45 13.97 12.18
N PRO A 55 -9.50 12.74 12.71
CA PRO A 55 -9.33 11.54 11.89
C PRO A 55 -10.48 11.47 10.88
N ARG A 56 -10.15 11.40 9.58
CA ARG A 56 -11.13 11.08 8.54
C ARG A 56 -11.03 9.60 8.19
N PHE A 57 -12.17 8.95 8.10
CA PHE A 57 -12.27 7.56 7.68
C PHE A 57 -12.64 7.49 6.19
N ALA A 58 -12.05 6.55 5.48
CA ALA A 58 -12.47 6.19 4.13
C ALA A 58 -13.01 4.76 4.17
N VAL A 59 -14.29 4.61 3.83
CA VAL A 59 -14.93 3.30 3.65
C VAL A 59 -14.95 3.02 2.16
N ILE A 60 -14.34 1.92 1.76
CA ILE A 60 -14.23 1.52 0.35
C ILE A 60 -14.83 0.11 0.24
N PRO A 61 -15.87 -0.09 -0.57
CA PRO A 61 -16.41 -1.42 -0.83
C PRO A 61 -15.34 -2.32 -1.44
N THR A 62 -15.22 -3.56 -0.95
CA THR A 62 -14.20 -4.50 -1.40
C THR A 62 -14.36 -4.82 -2.89
N VAL A 63 -15.60 -4.87 -3.38
CA VAL A 63 -15.93 -5.07 -4.81
C VAL A 63 -15.36 -3.99 -5.74
N ASN A 64 -15.04 -2.82 -5.20
CA ASN A 64 -14.49 -1.70 -5.96
C ASN A 64 -12.97 -1.65 -5.91
N ILE A 65 -12.33 -2.48 -5.08
CA ILE A 65 -10.87 -2.47 -4.93
C ILE A 65 -10.25 -3.14 -6.16
N ILE A 66 -9.32 -2.43 -6.79
CA ILE A 66 -8.50 -2.95 -7.87
C ILE A 66 -7.21 -3.53 -7.31
N ALA A 67 -6.58 -2.81 -6.37
CA ALA A 67 -5.30 -3.20 -5.78
C ALA A 67 -5.13 -2.62 -4.39
N VAL A 68 -4.35 -3.32 -3.56
CA VAL A 68 -3.94 -2.87 -2.23
C VAL A 68 -2.43 -3.03 -2.14
N ILE A 69 -1.76 -1.92 -1.92
CA ILE A 69 -0.30 -1.84 -1.88
C ILE A 69 0.10 -1.61 -0.43
N HIS A 70 0.92 -2.52 0.11
CA HIS A 70 1.48 -2.36 1.44
C HIS A 70 2.55 -1.27 1.42
N SER A 71 2.41 -0.29 2.31
CA SER A 71 3.47 0.67 2.57
C SER A 71 4.20 0.18 3.81
N GLU A 72 5.02 -0.86 3.64
CA GLU A 72 6.08 -1.08 4.62
C GLU A 72 6.98 0.16 4.59
N PRO A 73 7.51 0.62 5.74
CA PRO A 73 8.67 1.47 5.68
C PRO A 73 9.71 0.66 4.93
N GLU A 74 10.11 1.16 3.76
CA GLU A 74 11.32 0.70 3.08
C GLU A 74 12.38 0.63 4.18
N ALA A 75 12.81 -0.59 4.50
CA ALA A 75 13.97 -0.75 5.36
C ALA A 75 15.06 0.14 4.74
N PRO A 76 15.83 0.90 5.52
CA PRO A 76 16.91 1.70 4.96
C PRO A 76 17.94 0.73 4.37
N GLY A 77 17.79 0.42 3.09
CA GLY A 77 18.58 -0.60 2.40
C GLY A 77 17.77 -1.46 1.46
N GLY A 78 17.84 -1.14 0.17
CA GLY A 78 17.77 -2.15 -0.88
C GLY A 78 16.45 -2.24 -1.62
N PHE A 79 16.40 -1.57 -2.77
CA PHE A 79 15.62 -2.03 -3.91
C PHE A 79 16.04 -3.49 -4.21
N PRO A 80 15.15 -4.49 -4.22
CA PRO A 80 15.50 -5.83 -4.68
C PRO A 80 15.69 -5.76 -6.20
N GLY A 81 16.91 -5.45 -6.62
CA GLY A 81 17.27 -5.25 -8.03
C GLY A 81 18.19 -4.06 -8.32
N ALA A 82 18.63 -3.30 -7.31
CA ALA A 82 19.75 -2.38 -7.53
C ALA A 82 21.05 -3.20 -7.62
N PRO A 83 21.76 -3.21 -8.76
CA PRO A 83 23.08 -3.83 -8.80
C PRO A 83 23.98 -3.15 -7.77
N ALA A 84 24.57 -3.94 -6.88
CA ALA A 84 25.55 -3.44 -5.93
C ALA A 84 26.66 -2.72 -6.71
N PRO A 85 27.09 -1.51 -6.32
CA PRO A 85 28.21 -0.87 -6.98
C PRO A 85 29.44 -1.77 -6.83
N ALA A 86 30.05 -2.11 -7.96
CA ALA A 86 31.27 -2.90 -8.00
C ALA A 86 32.35 -2.23 -7.12
N PRO A 87 33.15 -3.00 -6.35
CA PRO A 87 34.23 -2.41 -5.57
C PRO A 87 35.17 -1.68 -6.51
N ALA A 88 35.43 -0.41 -6.22
CA ALA A 88 36.47 0.35 -6.89
C ALA A 88 37.80 -0.36 -6.63
N VAL A 89 38.36 -0.97 -7.67
CA VAL A 89 39.74 -1.42 -7.65
C VAL A 89 40.60 -0.16 -7.50
N GLU A 90 41.24 -0.05 -6.34
CA GLU A 90 42.31 0.90 -6.09
C GLU A 90 43.43 0.55 -7.09
N ALA A 91 43.62 1.41 -8.09
CA ALA A 91 44.73 1.29 -9.02
C ALA A 91 45.95 1.93 -8.35
N ASP A 92 46.97 1.09 -8.16
CA ASP A 92 48.35 1.42 -7.77
C ASP A 92 48.98 2.48 -8.70
#